data_AF-A0A550J648-F1
#
_entry.id   AF-A0A550J648-F1
#
_cell.length_a   1.000
_cell.length_b   1.000
_cell.length_c   1.000
_cell.angle_alpha   90.00
_cell.angle_beta   90.00
_cell.angle_gamma   90.00
#
_symmetry.space_group_name_H-M   'P 1'
#
loop_
_entity.id
_entity.type
_entity.pdbx_description
1 polymer ?
#
loop_
_entity_poly.entity_id
_entity_poly.type
_entity_poly.pdbx_seq_one_letter_code
_entity_poly.pdbx_strand_id
1 'polypeptide(L)'
;MKPAKIFGILALLLLCACARPAPPPLELTDAVISDEAVWSGEVRITGVTLVKKGAKLTILPGARIVFMPLDRDGDDIGDSELLIEGSLIAKGTAASPILFTSGAAAPKPADWKFLYLDFCQLGEIEHIISEYAYSGIQVHFCKASVKNSTFRHNLDGVRFSTVNIEVAGNLIHDNRHGLRYEERRSQAHIHHNDIRDNDIGIFVVTRSDNRALVEYNNLTGSRQYQVKMGLEQPTDVSFPRNWWGTADPKAIETTFFDQSYDPHLGRVAAPEPLTEPVELPFHRPRTSP
;
A
#
# COMPACT_ATOMS: atom_id res chain seq x y z
N MET A 1 13.98 76.06 17.29
CA MET A 1 12.99 74.97 17.32
C MET A 1 13.29 73.99 16.20
N LYS A 2 13.78 72.78 16.53
CA LYS A 2 13.93 71.63 15.62
C LYS A 2 13.32 70.42 16.32
N PRO A 3 12.50 69.59 15.67
CA PRO A 3 11.85 68.47 16.34
C PRO A 3 12.83 67.30 16.51
N ALA A 4 12.84 66.70 17.71
CA ALA A 4 13.58 65.49 18.02
C ALA A 4 12.90 64.28 17.36
N LYS A 5 13.65 63.51 16.58
CA LYS A 5 13.19 62.22 16.03
C LYS A 5 13.44 61.14 17.07
N ILE A 6 12.36 60.57 17.61
CA ILE A 6 12.39 59.37 18.46
C ILE A 6 12.63 58.17 17.56
N PHE A 7 13.80 57.55 17.65
CA PHE A 7 14.09 56.26 17.05
C PHE A 7 13.59 55.16 18.00
N GLY A 8 12.49 54.50 17.65
CA GLY A 8 12.04 53.30 18.34
C GLY A 8 12.95 52.13 18.02
N ILE A 9 13.65 51.60 19.02
CA ILE A 9 14.41 50.36 18.92
C ILE A 9 13.41 49.20 18.98
N LEU A 10 13.17 48.57 17.83
CA LEU A 10 12.43 47.31 17.75
C LEU A 10 13.36 46.19 18.25
N ALA A 11 13.18 45.77 19.50
CA ALA A 11 13.89 44.64 20.07
C ALA A 11 13.39 43.34 19.41
N LEU A 12 14.17 42.81 18.48
CA LEU A 12 13.94 41.52 17.85
C LEU A 12 14.26 40.41 18.88
N LEU A 13 13.22 39.90 19.55
CA LEU A 13 13.31 38.71 20.39
C LEU A 13 13.56 37.49 19.49
N LEU A 14 14.85 37.15 19.29
CA LEU A 14 15.28 35.86 18.77
C LEU A 14 14.91 34.78 19.79
N LEU A 15 13.75 34.15 19.59
CA LEU A 15 13.41 32.88 20.21
C LEU A 15 14.39 31.83 19.68
N CYS A 16 15.51 31.63 20.39
CA CYS A 16 16.29 30.41 20.29
C CYS A 16 15.39 29.25 20.71
N ALA A 17 14.69 28.65 19.73
CA ALA A 17 14.07 27.36 19.88
C ALA A 17 15.22 26.36 20.11
N CYS A 18 15.50 26.04 21.38
CA CYS A 18 16.37 24.93 21.73
C CYS A 18 15.75 23.67 21.12
N ALA A 19 16.29 23.20 20.01
CA ALA A 19 15.91 21.93 19.41
C ALA A 19 16.21 20.83 20.43
N ARG A 20 15.17 20.29 21.07
CA ARG A 20 15.30 19.05 21.85
C ARG A 20 15.75 17.96 20.89
N PRO A 21 16.77 17.15 21.24
CA PRO A 21 17.14 16.01 20.43
C PRO A 21 15.91 15.09 20.28
N ALA A 22 15.71 14.55 19.08
CA ALA A 22 14.66 13.59 18.84
C ALA A 22 14.81 12.41 19.81
N PRO A 23 13.70 11.85 20.33
CA PRO A 23 13.77 10.66 21.17
C PRO A 23 14.45 9.52 20.41
N PRO A 24 15.19 8.64 21.12
CA PRO A 24 15.79 7.47 20.49
C PRO A 24 14.70 6.57 19.87
N PRO A 25 15.02 5.82 18.81
CA PRO A 25 14.09 4.87 18.20
C PRO A 25 13.61 3.81 19.19
N LEU A 26 12.36 3.38 19.04
CA LEU A 26 11.84 2.21 19.74
C LEU A 26 12.35 0.94 19.04
N GLU A 27 13.19 0.16 19.72
CA GLU A 27 13.74 -1.10 19.18
C GLU A 27 12.87 -2.29 19.62
N LEU A 28 12.43 -3.12 18.67
CA LEU A 28 11.62 -4.32 18.90
C LEU A 28 12.32 -5.54 18.28
N THR A 29 12.44 -6.62 19.05
CA THR A 29 12.98 -7.90 18.57
C THR A 29 12.06 -9.03 19.00
N ASP A 30 11.48 -9.74 18.02
CA ASP A 30 10.50 -10.81 18.23
C ASP A 30 9.45 -10.45 19.32
N ALA A 31 8.86 -9.27 19.19
CA ALA A 31 8.07 -8.62 20.22
C ALA A 31 6.58 -8.98 20.16
N VAL A 32 5.88 -8.83 21.30
CA VAL A 32 4.44 -9.09 21.41
C VAL A 32 3.75 -7.93 22.11
N ILE A 33 2.78 -7.32 21.42
CA ILE A 33 1.84 -6.34 21.97
C ILE A 33 0.57 -7.08 22.40
N SER A 34 0.30 -7.07 23.71
CA SER A 34 -0.85 -7.80 24.31
C SER A 34 -2.02 -6.88 24.70
N ASP A 35 -1.82 -5.57 24.74
CA ASP A 35 -2.81 -4.55 25.11
C ASP A 35 -2.78 -3.38 24.11
N GLU A 36 -3.10 -2.16 24.55
CA GLU A 36 -2.99 -0.96 23.72
C GLU A 36 -1.54 -0.47 23.61
N ALA A 37 -1.09 -0.20 22.39
CA ALA A 37 0.18 0.43 22.11
C ALA A 37 -0.01 1.62 21.16
N VAL A 38 0.78 2.68 21.39
CA VAL A 38 0.84 3.86 20.52
C VAL A 38 2.28 4.06 20.08
N TRP A 39 2.50 4.07 18.77
CA TRP A 39 3.82 4.28 18.17
C TRP A 39 3.92 5.66 17.53
N SER A 40 5.08 6.29 17.69
CA SER A 40 5.44 7.58 17.08
C SER A 40 6.96 7.66 16.90
N GLY A 41 7.44 8.60 16.09
CA GLY A 41 8.86 8.69 15.77
C GLY A 41 9.34 7.46 14.99
N GLU A 42 10.56 7.01 15.25
CA GLU A 42 11.12 5.83 14.60
C GLU A 42 10.92 4.57 15.47
N VAL A 43 10.40 3.51 14.87
CA VAL A 43 10.27 2.18 15.45
C VAL A 43 11.04 1.22 14.56
N ARG A 44 11.95 0.44 15.13
CA ARG A 44 12.73 -0.57 14.41
C ARG A 44 12.30 -1.96 14.82
N ILE A 45 12.00 -2.80 13.83
CA ILE A 45 11.54 -4.17 14.03
C ILE A 45 12.61 -5.13 13.49
N THR A 46 13.08 -6.03 14.34
CA THR A 46 13.91 -7.19 13.96
C THR A 46 13.13 -8.47 14.26
N GLY A 47 12.88 -9.30 13.24
CA GLY A 47 12.02 -10.47 13.40
C GLY A 47 10.54 -10.08 13.49
N VAL A 48 9.75 -10.86 14.23
CA VAL A 48 8.28 -10.72 14.18
C VAL A 48 7.77 -9.86 15.34
N THR A 49 7.08 -8.76 15.04
CA THR A 49 6.26 -8.05 16.04
C THR A 49 4.80 -8.44 15.87
N LEU A 50 4.24 -9.11 16.88
CA LEU A 50 2.84 -9.55 16.90
C LEU A 50 1.97 -8.61 17.74
N VAL A 51 0.89 -8.10 17.15
CA VAL A 51 -0.24 -7.49 17.87
C VAL A 51 -1.31 -8.55 18.06
N LYS A 52 -1.43 -9.06 19.29
CA LYS A 52 -2.33 -10.18 19.60
C LYS A 52 -3.80 -9.83 19.39
N LYS A 53 -4.61 -10.86 19.21
CA LYS A 53 -6.07 -10.76 19.28
C LYS A 53 -6.51 -10.03 20.56
N GLY A 54 -7.36 -9.02 20.41
CA GLY A 54 -7.85 -8.16 21.50
C GLY A 54 -6.94 -6.96 21.83
N ALA A 55 -5.69 -6.97 21.37
CA ALA A 55 -4.78 -5.83 21.46
C ALA A 55 -5.07 -4.80 20.35
N LYS A 56 -4.56 -3.58 20.51
CA LYS A 56 -4.72 -2.50 19.53
C LYS A 56 -3.42 -1.74 19.38
N LEU A 57 -2.96 -1.60 18.15
CA LEU A 57 -1.83 -0.76 17.79
C LEU A 57 -2.32 0.50 17.06
N THR A 58 -1.94 1.67 17.57
CA THR A 58 -2.12 2.95 16.89
C THR A 58 -0.77 3.52 16.47
N ILE A 59 -0.59 3.82 15.19
CA ILE A 59 0.64 4.43 14.67
C ILE A 59 0.31 5.88 14.29
N LEU A 60 1.00 6.83 14.92
CA LEU A 60 0.74 8.26 14.76
C LEU A 60 1.34 8.81 13.45
N PRO A 61 0.78 9.90 12.89
CA PRO A 61 1.31 10.56 11.69
C PRO A 61 2.81 10.87 11.78
N GLY A 62 3.52 10.69 10.66
CA GLY A 62 4.96 10.93 10.56
C GLY A 62 5.85 9.85 11.19
N ALA A 63 5.26 8.79 11.75
CA ALA A 63 6.05 7.65 12.25
C ALA A 63 6.81 6.94 11.11
N ARG A 64 7.98 6.40 11.44
CA ARG A 64 8.82 5.59 10.56
C ARG A 64 8.99 4.20 11.17
N ILE A 65 8.42 3.19 10.53
CA ILE A 65 8.54 1.78 10.90
C ILE A 65 9.61 1.16 9.99
N VAL A 66 10.74 0.81 10.58
CA VAL A 66 11.93 0.34 9.87
C VAL A 66 12.13 -1.14 10.17
N PHE A 67 12.05 -1.97 9.15
CA PHE A 67 12.28 -3.41 9.27
C PHE A 67 13.77 -3.70 9.04
N MET A 68 14.43 -4.19 10.08
CA MET A 68 15.86 -4.46 10.05
C MET A 68 16.16 -5.74 9.24
N PRO A 69 17.26 -5.79 8.47
CA PRO A 69 17.65 -6.97 7.73
C PRO A 69 17.78 -8.20 8.63
N LEU A 70 17.06 -9.25 8.27
CA LEU A 70 17.07 -10.54 8.94
C LEU A 70 16.58 -11.57 7.93
N ASP A 71 17.32 -12.65 7.72
CA ASP A 71 16.91 -13.79 6.88
C ASP A 71 17.44 -15.06 7.58
N ARG A 72 16.54 -15.76 8.26
CA ARG A 72 16.86 -16.91 9.13
C ARG A 72 16.86 -18.23 8.35
N ASP A 73 16.08 -18.32 7.27
CA ASP A 73 15.92 -19.53 6.46
C ASP A 73 16.71 -19.52 5.14
N GLY A 74 17.28 -18.37 4.77
CA GLY A 74 18.21 -18.21 3.66
C GLY A 74 17.52 -18.25 2.30
N ASP A 75 16.26 -17.82 2.22
CA ASP A 75 15.47 -17.80 0.98
C ASP A 75 15.54 -16.46 0.21
N ASP A 76 16.42 -15.55 0.66
CA ASP A 76 16.60 -14.18 0.16
C ASP A 76 15.39 -13.25 0.41
N ILE A 77 14.47 -13.63 1.30
CA ILE A 77 13.35 -12.82 1.77
C ILE A 77 13.57 -12.44 3.24
N GLY A 78 13.39 -11.15 3.55
CA GLY A 78 13.51 -10.68 4.92
C GLY A 78 12.41 -11.24 5.84
N ASP A 79 12.80 -11.63 7.05
CA ASP A 79 11.95 -12.22 8.08
C ASP A 79 11.40 -11.23 9.10
N SER A 80 11.75 -9.94 8.96
CA SER A 80 11.16 -8.90 9.79
C SER A 80 9.72 -8.60 9.33
N GLU A 81 8.78 -8.61 10.28
CA GLU A 81 7.34 -8.54 10.00
C GLU A 81 6.57 -7.84 11.13
N LEU A 82 5.50 -7.13 10.75
CA LEU A 82 4.47 -6.67 11.68
C LEU A 82 3.18 -7.46 11.41
N LEU A 83 2.86 -8.38 12.33
CA LEU A 83 1.69 -9.24 12.28
C LEU A 83 0.59 -8.68 13.20
N ILE A 84 -0.60 -8.47 12.64
CA ILE A 84 -1.76 -7.92 13.31
C ILE A 84 -2.87 -8.97 13.37
N GLU A 85 -3.03 -9.61 14.52
CA GLU A 85 -4.21 -10.42 14.87
C GLU A 85 -5.27 -9.61 15.65
N GLY A 86 -4.86 -8.46 16.21
CA GLY A 86 -5.71 -7.53 16.95
C GLY A 86 -6.39 -6.49 16.06
N SER A 87 -6.20 -5.21 16.39
CA SER A 87 -6.63 -4.07 15.58
C SER A 87 -5.46 -3.15 15.25
N LEU A 88 -5.48 -2.56 14.05
CA LEU A 88 -4.50 -1.58 13.61
C LEU A 88 -5.19 -0.29 13.18
N ILE A 89 -4.73 0.84 13.73
CA ILE A 89 -5.03 2.19 13.25
C ILE A 89 -3.70 2.82 12.81
N ALA A 90 -3.46 2.87 11.51
CA ALA A 90 -2.29 3.52 10.90
C ALA A 90 -2.79 4.64 9.98
N LYS A 91 -3.04 5.80 10.57
CA LYS A 91 -3.61 6.96 9.88
C LYS A 91 -2.62 8.11 9.91
N GLY A 92 -1.84 8.23 8.85
CA GLY A 92 -1.01 9.39 8.59
C GLY A 92 -1.83 10.59 8.14
N THR A 93 -1.14 11.58 7.59
CA THR A 93 -1.77 12.68 6.85
C THR A 93 -1.02 12.89 5.54
N ALA A 94 -1.61 13.56 4.56
CA ALA A 94 -0.91 13.91 3.33
C ALA A 94 0.40 14.69 3.58
N ALA A 95 0.46 15.51 4.64
CA ALA A 95 1.65 16.27 5.02
C ALA A 95 2.66 15.47 5.87
N SER A 96 2.24 14.38 6.48
CA SER A 96 3.04 13.56 7.39
C SER A 96 2.57 12.10 7.30
N PRO A 97 2.87 11.42 6.18
CA PRO A 97 2.50 10.02 6.02
C PRO A 97 3.28 9.14 7.01
N ILE A 98 2.74 7.96 7.30
CA ILE A 98 3.46 6.92 8.05
C ILE A 98 4.30 6.13 7.04
N LEU A 99 5.59 5.93 7.31
CA LEU A 99 6.47 5.16 6.43
C LEU A 99 6.74 3.76 6.99
N PHE A 100 6.54 2.74 6.19
CA PHE A 100 7.01 1.36 6.40
C PHE A 100 8.12 1.07 5.37
N THR A 101 9.33 0.77 5.83
CA THR A 101 10.50 0.64 4.94
C THR A 101 11.54 -0.35 5.46
N SER A 102 12.41 -0.81 4.56
CA SER A 102 13.65 -1.53 4.88
C SER A 102 14.64 -0.64 5.65
N GLY A 103 15.35 -1.26 6.60
CA GLY A 103 16.52 -0.71 7.32
C GLY A 103 17.86 -1.08 6.68
N ALA A 104 17.87 -1.73 5.51
CA ALA A 104 19.09 -2.05 4.78
C ALA A 104 19.80 -0.79 4.25
N ALA A 105 21.12 -0.88 4.08
CA ALA A 105 21.91 0.22 3.51
C ALA A 105 21.57 0.53 2.04
N ALA A 106 21.11 -0.48 1.30
CA ALA A 106 20.64 -0.37 -0.07
C ALA A 106 19.30 -1.12 -0.20
N PRO A 107 18.17 -0.45 0.05
CA PRO A 107 16.86 -1.10 0.04
C PRO A 107 16.50 -1.75 -1.28
N LYS A 108 15.95 -2.97 -1.23
CA LYS A 108 15.42 -3.72 -2.39
C LYS A 108 14.10 -4.42 -2.04
N PRO A 109 13.26 -4.77 -3.03
CA PRO A 109 12.06 -5.56 -2.78
C PRO A 109 12.37 -6.84 -2.00
N ALA A 110 11.46 -7.24 -1.10
CA ALA A 110 11.61 -8.38 -0.19
C ALA A 110 12.71 -8.26 0.89
N ASP A 111 13.20 -7.05 1.21
CA ASP A 111 14.08 -6.84 2.37
C ASP A 111 13.39 -7.12 3.73
N TRP A 112 12.06 -7.14 3.74
CA TRP A 112 11.22 -7.49 4.89
C TRP A 112 9.93 -8.16 4.41
N LYS A 113 9.28 -8.93 5.28
CA LYS A 113 8.22 -9.86 4.88
C LYS A 113 6.90 -9.12 4.65
N PHE A 114 6.25 -8.74 5.74
CA PHE A 114 4.86 -8.34 5.70
C PHE A 114 4.53 -7.21 6.67
N LEU A 115 3.63 -6.35 6.22
CA LEU A 115 2.59 -5.78 7.07
C LEU A 115 1.39 -6.70 6.91
N TYR A 116 1.21 -7.63 7.85
CA TYR A 116 0.20 -8.68 7.73
C TYR A 116 -0.95 -8.45 8.70
N LEU A 117 -2.15 -8.32 8.17
CA LEU A 117 -3.40 -8.31 8.93
C LEU A 117 -4.09 -9.66 8.73
N ASP A 118 -4.20 -10.45 9.80
CA ASP A 118 -4.78 -11.80 9.76
C ASP A 118 -5.78 -11.99 10.90
N PHE A 119 -7.04 -12.29 10.56
CA PHE A 119 -8.16 -12.38 11.52
C PHE A 119 -8.38 -11.13 12.40
N CYS A 120 -7.86 -9.99 11.96
CA CYS A 120 -8.01 -8.72 12.64
C CYS A 120 -9.47 -8.24 12.64
N GLN A 121 -9.89 -7.61 13.74
CA GLN A 121 -11.25 -7.08 13.85
C GLN A 121 -11.45 -5.83 12.99
N LEU A 122 -10.43 -4.98 12.94
CA LEU A 122 -10.43 -3.71 12.22
C LEU A 122 -9.02 -3.33 11.79
N GLY A 123 -8.85 -3.04 10.49
CA GLY A 123 -7.68 -2.39 9.94
C GLY A 123 -8.03 -1.06 9.28
N GLU A 124 -7.58 0.06 9.85
CA GLU A 124 -7.66 1.38 9.21
C GLU A 124 -6.27 1.82 8.78
N ILE A 125 -6.02 1.79 7.47
CA ILE A 125 -4.77 2.18 6.85
C ILE A 125 -5.04 3.38 5.95
N GLU A 126 -4.47 4.53 6.31
CA GLU A 126 -4.66 5.76 5.56
C GLU A 126 -3.40 6.62 5.55
N HIS A 127 -3.04 7.18 4.39
CA HIS A 127 -1.85 8.02 4.24
C HIS A 127 -0.56 7.34 4.72
N ILE A 128 -0.35 6.09 4.29
CA ILE A 128 0.92 5.39 4.50
C ILE A 128 1.76 5.38 3.22
N ILE A 129 3.06 5.14 3.38
CA ILE A 129 3.98 4.71 2.32
C ILE A 129 4.52 3.35 2.76
N SER A 130 4.35 2.32 1.94
CA SER A 130 4.93 0.99 2.16
C SER A 130 5.87 0.61 1.02
N GLU A 131 7.14 0.37 1.36
CA GLU A 131 8.20 0.12 0.39
C GLU A 131 9.20 -0.98 0.79
N TYR A 132 9.72 -1.66 -0.23
CA TYR A 132 10.77 -2.69 -0.13
C TYR A 132 10.35 -4.00 0.56
N ALA A 133 9.04 -4.26 0.68
CA ALA A 133 8.50 -5.47 1.28
C ALA A 133 8.41 -6.64 0.28
N TYR A 134 8.25 -7.85 0.80
CA TYR A 134 7.67 -8.94 0.03
C TYR A 134 6.19 -8.64 -0.25
N SER A 135 5.40 -8.29 0.76
CA SER A 135 4.06 -7.71 0.56
C SER A 135 3.93 -6.40 1.33
N GLY A 136 3.72 -5.29 0.62
CA GLY A 136 3.61 -3.96 1.21
C GLY A 136 2.44 -3.87 2.20
N ILE A 137 1.36 -4.61 1.93
CA ILE A 137 0.36 -5.04 2.90
C ILE A 137 -0.23 -6.38 2.46
N GLN A 138 -0.54 -7.25 3.41
CA GLN A 138 -1.33 -8.46 3.19
C GLN A 138 -2.53 -8.48 4.14
N VAL A 139 -3.73 -8.75 3.62
CA VAL A 139 -4.97 -8.74 4.42
C VAL A 139 -5.78 -10.02 4.23
N HIS A 140 -5.92 -10.79 5.30
CA HIS A 140 -6.69 -12.03 5.36
C HIS A 140 -7.74 -12.00 6.47
N PHE A 141 -8.96 -12.48 6.20
CA PHE A 141 -10.03 -12.66 7.21
C PHE A 141 -10.37 -11.42 8.05
N CYS A 142 -10.15 -10.22 7.49
CA CYS A 142 -10.36 -8.94 8.17
C CYS A 142 -11.52 -8.14 7.57
N LYS A 143 -11.99 -7.15 8.34
CA LYS A 143 -12.60 -5.94 7.79
C LYS A 143 -11.53 -4.83 7.75
N ALA A 144 -11.14 -4.40 6.57
CA ALA A 144 -10.06 -3.43 6.40
C ALA A 144 -10.42 -2.32 5.42
N SER A 145 -9.78 -1.16 5.59
CA SER A 145 -9.77 -0.09 4.59
C SER A 145 -8.33 0.35 4.37
N VAL A 146 -7.95 0.49 3.09
CA VAL A 146 -6.64 0.94 2.65
C VAL A 146 -6.85 2.14 1.73
N LYS A 147 -6.58 3.33 2.26
CA LYS A 147 -6.96 4.58 1.60
C LYS A 147 -5.80 5.54 1.44
N ASN A 148 -5.81 6.31 0.36
CA ASN A 148 -4.94 7.49 0.17
C ASN A 148 -3.44 7.22 0.46
N SER A 149 -2.97 6.00 0.14
CA SER A 149 -1.65 5.49 0.49
C SER A 149 -0.80 5.21 -0.74
N THR A 150 0.51 5.04 -0.56
CA THR A 150 1.47 4.67 -1.61
C THR A 150 2.07 3.31 -1.35
N PHE A 151 2.04 2.42 -2.34
CA PHE A 151 2.70 1.12 -2.29
C PHE A 151 3.69 1.03 -3.45
N ARG A 152 5.00 0.95 -3.15
CA ARG A 152 6.04 0.96 -4.17
C ARG A 152 7.25 0.09 -3.86
N HIS A 153 7.92 -0.39 -4.90
CA HIS A 153 9.15 -1.19 -4.77
C HIS A 153 8.96 -2.44 -3.90
N ASN A 154 7.75 -3.00 -3.87
CA ASN A 154 7.45 -4.28 -3.22
C ASN A 154 7.38 -5.40 -4.27
N LEU A 155 7.43 -6.66 -3.83
CA LEU A 155 7.00 -7.75 -4.72
C LEU A 155 5.48 -7.68 -4.94
N ASP A 156 4.69 -7.71 -3.88
CA ASP A 156 3.26 -7.44 -3.93
C ASP A 156 2.99 -6.06 -3.28
N GLY A 157 2.38 -5.12 -4.00
CA GLY A 157 2.01 -3.83 -3.42
C GLY A 157 0.91 -3.99 -2.37
N VAL A 158 -0.27 -4.43 -2.83
CA VAL A 158 -1.42 -4.79 -1.98
C VAL A 158 -1.83 -6.23 -2.27
N ARG A 159 -1.84 -7.07 -1.23
CA ARG A 159 -2.31 -8.45 -1.31
C ARG A 159 -3.52 -8.69 -0.42
N PHE A 160 -4.52 -9.43 -0.90
CA PHE A 160 -5.64 -9.83 -0.06
C PHE A 160 -6.28 -11.18 -0.43
N SER A 161 -6.93 -11.81 0.54
CA SER A 161 -7.68 -13.06 0.37
C SER A 161 -8.74 -13.24 1.44
N THR A 162 -9.92 -13.74 1.07
CA THR A 162 -11.05 -14.01 1.99
C THR A 162 -11.37 -12.85 2.95
N VAL A 163 -11.78 -11.71 2.42
CA VAL A 163 -11.80 -10.41 3.11
C VAL A 163 -13.02 -9.54 2.72
N ASN A 164 -13.41 -8.62 3.60
CA ASN A 164 -14.23 -7.44 3.22
C ASN A 164 -13.33 -6.20 3.29
N ILE A 165 -12.92 -5.68 2.13
CA ILE A 165 -11.91 -4.62 2.03
C ILE A 165 -12.32 -3.53 1.03
N GLU A 166 -12.07 -2.28 1.42
CA GLU A 166 -12.10 -1.12 0.53
C GLU A 166 -10.66 -0.68 0.25
N VAL A 167 -10.27 -0.63 -1.03
CA VAL A 167 -8.97 -0.14 -1.49
C VAL A 167 -9.21 1.08 -2.36
N ALA A 168 -8.95 2.29 -1.85
CA ALA A 168 -9.34 3.51 -2.54
C ALA A 168 -8.36 4.67 -2.47
N GLY A 169 -8.23 5.44 -3.55
CA GLY A 169 -7.37 6.64 -3.55
C GLY A 169 -5.87 6.34 -3.50
N ASN A 170 -5.44 5.10 -3.71
CA ASN A 170 -4.04 4.71 -3.55
C ASN A 170 -3.23 4.93 -4.83
N LEU A 171 -1.93 5.16 -4.66
CA LEU A 171 -0.93 5.09 -5.73
C LEU A 171 -0.15 3.78 -5.56
N ILE A 172 -0.29 2.86 -6.50
CA ILE A 172 0.30 1.52 -6.44
C ILE A 172 1.22 1.38 -7.66
N HIS A 173 2.53 1.54 -7.45
CA HIS A 173 3.46 1.66 -8.56
C HIS A 173 4.85 1.06 -8.32
N ASP A 174 5.55 0.70 -9.39
CA ASP A 174 6.90 0.13 -9.32
C ASP A 174 7.02 -1.09 -8.40
N ASN A 175 5.95 -1.90 -8.32
CA ASN A 175 5.95 -3.22 -7.69
C ASN A 175 6.06 -4.30 -8.76
N ARG A 176 6.42 -5.53 -8.37
CA ARG A 176 6.31 -6.67 -9.28
C ARG A 176 4.83 -6.96 -9.59
N HIS A 177 3.98 -7.02 -8.57
CA HIS A 177 2.53 -7.04 -8.72
C HIS A 177 1.96 -5.84 -7.98
N GLY A 178 1.20 -4.99 -8.67
CA GLY A 178 0.56 -3.85 -8.02
C GLY A 178 -0.46 -4.33 -6.99
N LEU A 179 -1.47 -5.05 -7.46
CA LEU A 179 -2.49 -5.67 -6.64
C LEU A 179 -2.56 -7.17 -6.93
N ARG A 180 -2.56 -7.99 -5.88
CA ARG A 180 -2.64 -9.46 -5.99
C ARG A 180 -3.74 -10.00 -5.10
N TYR A 181 -4.63 -10.86 -5.64
CA TYR A 181 -5.67 -11.43 -4.80
C TYR A 181 -6.12 -12.84 -5.14
N GLU A 182 -6.60 -13.52 -4.10
CA GLU A 182 -7.43 -14.72 -4.16
C GLU A 182 -8.78 -14.37 -3.55
N GLU A 183 -9.80 -14.11 -4.36
CA GLU A 183 -11.06 -13.56 -3.86
C GLU A 183 -11.72 -14.50 -2.83
N ARG A 184 -11.92 -15.79 -3.13
CA ARG A 184 -12.52 -16.76 -2.19
C ARG A 184 -13.79 -16.23 -1.50
N ARG A 185 -14.71 -15.65 -2.29
CA ARG A 185 -15.96 -15.00 -1.84
C ARG A 185 -15.81 -13.68 -1.08
N SER A 186 -14.63 -13.05 -1.16
CA SER A 186 -14.41 -11.69 -0.67
C SER A 186 -15.43 -10.70 -1.25
N GLN A 187 -15.78 -9.69 -0.46
CA GLN A 187 -16.47 -8.49 -0.93
C GLN A 187 -15.45 -7.36 -0.94
N ALA A 188 -14.64 -7.31 -2.00
CA ALA A 188 -13.61 -6.28 -2.16
C ALA A 188 -14.13 -5.19 -3.11
N HIS A 189 -13.95 -3.92 -2.74
CA HIS A 189 -14.22 -2.78 -3.60
C HIS A 189 -12.92 -2.01 -3.80
N ILE A 190 -12.41 -2.01 -5.03
CA ILE A 190 -11.15 -1.40 -5.42
C ILE A 190 -11.48 -0.28 -6.41
N HIS A 191 -11.35 0.97 -5.96
CA HIS A 191 -11.78 2.12 -6.76
C HIS A 191 -10.93 3.37 -6.57
N HIS A 192 -10.86 4.21 -7.60
CA HIS A 192 -10.14 5.48 -7.55
C HIS A 192 -8.67 5.30 -7.16
N ASN A 193 -8.03 4.22 -7.62
CA ASN A 193 -6.60 4.01 -7.45
C ASN A 193 -5.85 4.34 -8.76
N ASP A 194 -4.60 4.78 -8.64
CA ASP A 194 -3.64 4.81 -9.73
C ASP A 194 -2.70 3.61 -9.60
N ILE A 195 -2.98 2.56 -10.37
CA ILE A 195 -2.19 1.33 -10.42
C ILE A 195 -1.36 1.38 -11.70
N ARG A 196 -0.09 1.75 -11.56
CA ARG A 196 0.74 2.03 -12.73
C ARG A 196 2.17 1.59 -12.61
N ASP A 197 2.83 1.39 -13.76
CA ASP A 197 4.27 1.14 -13.81
C ASP A 197 4.71 -0.06 -12.92
N ASN A 198 3.84 -1.05 -12.73
CA ASN A 198 4.14 -2.33 -12.08
C ASN A 198 4.56 -3.37 -13.13
N ASP A 199 5.22 -4.48 -12.79
CA ASP A 199 5.43 -5.53 -13.81
C ASP A 199 4.08 -6.12 -14.24
N ILE A 200 3.23 -6.43 -13.28
CA ILE A 200 1.83 -6.81 -13.47
C ILE A 200 0.96 -5.85 -12.65
N GLY A 201 -0.05 -5.24 -13.27
CA GLY A 201 -0.96 -4.31 -12.59
C GLY A 201 -1.81 -5.03 -11.55
N ILE A 202 -2.64 -5.97 -12.02
CA ILE A 202 -3.52 -6.79 -11.20
C ILE A 202 -3.25 -8.27 -11.47
N PHE A 203 -2.95 -9.04 -10.44
CA PHE A 203 -2.79 -10.49 -10.50
C PHE A 203 -3.95 -11.21 -9.80
N VAL A 204 -4.83 -11.81 -10.59
CA VAL A 204 -5.95 -12.63 -10.13
C VAL A 204 -5.49 -14.08 -10.02
N VAL A 205 -5.18 -14.55 -8.81
CA VAL A 205 -4.38 -15.77 -8.63
C VAL A 205 -5.21 -17.03 -8.90
N THR A 206 -6.28 -17.24 -8.14
CA THR A 206 -7.18 -18.39 -8.26
C THR A 206 -8.46 -18.13 -7.43
N ARG A 207 -9.49 -18.96 -7.66
CA ARG A 207 -10.76 -18.97 -6.93
C ARG A 207 -11.42 -17.59 -6.81
N SER A 208 -11.34 -16.79 -7.88
CA SER A 208 -12.18 -15.61 -8.05
C SER A 208 -13.43 -15.95 -8.84
N ASP A 209 -14.58 -15.55 -8.30
CA ASP A 209 -15.89 -15.74 -8.91
C ASP A 209 -16.47 -14.38 -9.38
N ASN A 210 -15.58 -13.44 -9.75
CA ASN A 210 -15.91 -12.09 -10.21
C ASN A 210 -16.73 -11.27 -9.20
N ARG A 211 -16.47 -11.40 -7.90
CA ARG A 211 -17.15 -10.63 -6.84
C ARG A 211 -16.36 -9.44 -6.34
N ALA A 212 -15.05 -9.41 -6.57
CA ALA A 212 -14.26 -8.22 -6.35
C ALA A 212 -14.66 -7.16 -7.39
N LEU A 213 -15.20 -6.03 -6.93
CA LEU A 213 -15.58 -4.92 -7.78
C LEU A 213 -14.37 -4.00 -7.96
N VAL A 214 -13.80 -4.01 -9.16
CA VAL A 214 -12.66 -3.16 -9.53
C VAL A 214 -13.11 -2.16 -10.57
N GLU A 215 -13.34 -0.92 -10.16
CA GLU A 215 -13.90 0.13 -11.03
C GLU A 215 -13.37 1.52 -10.71
N TYR A 216 -13.43 2.43 -11.68
CA TYR A 216 -12.94 3.80 -11.57
C TYR A 216 -11.47 3.88 -11.14
N ASN A 217 -10.62 2.98 -11.62
CA ASN A 217 -9.17 3.03 -11.42
C ASN A 217 -8.46 3.47 -12.71
N ASN A 218 -7.28 4.05 -12.55
CA ASN A 218 -6.30 4.19 -13.63
C ASN A 218 -5.38 2.96 -13.60
N LEU A 219 -5.48 2.09 -14.60
CA LEU A 219 -4.66 0.89 -14.77
C LEU A 219 -3.75 1.13 -15.98
N THR A 220 -2.51 1.58 -15.78
CA THR A 220 -1.67 2.10 -16.88
C THR A 220 -0.20 1.68 -16.80
N GLY A 221 0.45 1.44 -17.93
CA GLY A 221 1.91 1.35 -17.98
C GLY A 221 2.54 0.12 -17.32
N SER A 222 1.77 -0.94 -17.02
CA SER A 222 2.38 -2.19 -16.54
C SER A 222 3.32 -2.80 -17.58
N ARG A 223 4.48 -3.30 -17.14
CA ARG A 223 5.58 -3.74 -18.01
C ARG A 223 5.31 -5.06 -18.73
N GLN A 224 4.47 -5.92 -18.14
CA GLN A 224 4.06 -7.20 -18.72
C GLN A 224 2.57 -7.18 -19.06
N TYR A 225 1.71 -7.11 -18.04
CA TYR A 225 0.25 -7.21 -18.20
C TYR A 225 -0.44 -6.26 -17.23
N GLN A 226 -1.53 -5.64 -17.67
CA GLN A 226 -2.39 -4.85 -16.79
C GLN A 226 -3.21 -5.77 -15.89
N VAL A 227 -3.68 -6.90 -16.44
CA VAL A 227 -4.33 -7.97 -15.69
C VAL A 227 -3.71 -9.30 -16.09
N LYS A 228 -3.36 -10.12 -15.10
CA LYS A 228 -2.90 -11.49 -15.30
C LYS A 228 -3.79 -12.46 -14.52
N MET A 229 -4.21 -13.53 -15.19
CA MET A 229 -4.84 -14.69 -14.58
C MET A 229 -3.78 -15.68 -14.10
N GLY A 230 -3.96 -16.25 -12.92
CA GLY A 230 -3.13 -17.35 -12.44
C GLY A 230 -3.52 -18.66 -13.10
N LEU A 231 -2.58 -19.60 -13.11
CA LEU A 231 -2.69 -20.85 -13.89
C LEU A 231 -3.88 -21.74 -13.49
N GLU A 232 -4.45 -21.51 -12.31
CA GLU A 232 -5.60 -22.23 -11.76
C GLU A 232 -6.84 -21.32 -11.62
N GLN A 233 -6.98 -20.31 -12.47
CA GLN A 233 -8.13 -19.38 -12.47
C GLN A 233 -8.99 -19.59 -13.73
N PRO A 234 -9.95 -20.54 -13.72
CA PRO A 234 -10.78 -20.87 -14.89
C PRO A 234 -12.00 -19.97 -15.06
N THR A 235 -12.40 -19.22 -14.02
CA THR A 235 -13.60 -18.38 -14.04
C THR A 235 -13.28 -17.01 -14.62
N ASP A 236 -14.15 -16.52 -15.51
CA ASP A 236 -14.11 -15.18 -16.08
C ASP A 236 -14.15 -14.09 -14.99
N VAL A 237 -13.45 -12.99 -15.21
CA VAL A 237 -13.44 -11.81 -14.33
C VAL A 237 -13.59 -10.53 -15.14
N SER A 238 -14.18 -9.50 -14.53
CA SER A 238 -14.49 -8.24 -15.19
C SER A 238 -14.02 -7.03 -14.38
N PHE A 239 -13.52 -6.02 -15.09
CA PHE A 239 -12.96 -4.79 -14.55
C PHE A 239 -13.70 -3.58 -15.14
N PRO A 240 -14.97 -3.36 -14.76
CA PRO A 240 -15.81 -2.32 -15.37
C PRO A 240 -15.28 -0.92 -15.10
N ARG A 241 -15.53 0.03 -16.02
CA ARG A 241 -15.37 1.48 -15.76
C ARG A 241 -13.99 1.86 -15.25
N ASN A 242 -12.94 1.21 -15.76
CA ASN A 242 -11.56 1.60 -15.51
C ASN A 242 -10.98 2.34 -16.72
N TRP A 243 -10.00 3.19 -16.47
CA TRP A 243 -9.15 3.78 -17.49
C TRP A 243 -7.92 2.89 -17.71
N TRP A 244 -7.65 2.55 -18.98
CA TRP A 244 -6.60 1.60 -19.35
C TRP A 244 -5.40 2.24 -20.07
N GLY A 245 -5.39 3.58 -20.19
CA GLY A 245 -4.47 4.33 -21.06
C GLY A 245 -5.01 4.55 -22.48
N THR A 246 -6.12 3.90 -22.82
CA THR A 246 -6.84 4.03 -24.09
C THR A 246 -8.30 3.61 -23.88
N ALA A 247 -9.18 4.07 -24.77
CA ALA A 247 -10.59 3.64 -24.85
C ALA A 247 -10.83 2.57 -25.93
N ASP A 248 -9.81 2.21 -26.73
CA ASP A 248 -9.92 1.17 -27.77
C ASP A 248 -9.97 -0.23 -27.14
N PRO A 249 -11.10 -0.96 -27.22
CA PRO A 249 -11.23 -2.28 -26.59
C PRO A 249 -10.19 -3.28 -27.04
N LYS A 250 -9.77 -3.25 -28.32
CA LYS A 250 -8.76 -4.19 -28.83
C LYS A 250 -7.40 -3.92 -28.22
N ALA A 251 -7.02 -2.66 -28.11
CA ALA A 251 -5.77 -2.29 -27.46
C ALA A 251 -5.79 -2.68 -25.96
N ILE A 252 -6.93 -2.53 -25.29
CA ILE A 252 -7.10 -2.96 -23.89
C ILE A 252 -6.90 -4.47 -23.75
N GLU A 253 -7.57 -5.28 -24.57
CA GLU A 253 -7.49 -6.75 -24.54
C GLU A 253 -6.06 -7.27 -24.70
N THR A 254 -5.21 -6.60 -25.50
CA THR A 254 -3.79 -6.99 -25.66
C THR A 254 -2.95 -6.85 -24.39
N THR A 255 -3.48 -6.19 -23.35
CA THR A 255 -2.78 -5.99 -22.08
C THR A 255 -3.11 -7.08 -21.05
N PHE A 256 -3.91 -8.08 -21.39
CA PHE A 256 -4.34 -9.15 -20.49
C PHE A 256 -3.60 -10.46 -20.75
N PHE A 257 -3.36 -11.22 -19.69
CA PHE A 257 -2.99 -12.63 -19.78
C PHE A 257 -4.13 -13.48 -19.24
N ASP A 258 -4.89 -14.12 -20.15
CA ASP A 258 -6.16 -14.78 -19.86
C ASP A 258 -6.43 -15.98 -20.80
N GLN A 259 -7.70 -16.37 -20.98
CA GLN A 259 -8.14 -17.44 -21.89
C GLN A 259 -7.52 -17.37 -23.31
N SER A 260 -7.23 -16.16 -23.82
CA SER A 260 -6.65 -15.99 -25.15
C SER A 260 -5.22 -16.54 -25.25
N TYR A 261 -4.50 -16.61 -24.13
CA TYR A 261 -3.15 -17.18 -24.04
C TYR A 261 -3.16 -18.66 -23.61
N ASP A 262 -4.08 -19.04 -22.73
CA ASP A 262 -4.26 -20.43 -22.29
C ASP A 262 -5.76 -20.76 -22.19
N PRO A 263 -6.28 -21.71 -23.00
CA PRO A 263 -7.71 -22.01 -23.05
C PRO A 263 -8.30 -22.58 -21.75
N HIS A 264 -7.48 -22.99 -20.76
CA HIS A 264 -7.96 -23.44 -19.45
C HIS A 264 -8.26 -22.30 -18.48
N LEU A 265 -7.84 -21.07 -18.81
CA LEU A 265 -8.10 -19.88 -18.01
C LEU A 265 -9.46 -19.26 -18.35
N GLY A 266 -9.97 -18.49 -17.40
CA GLY A 266 -11.10 -17.59 -17.64
C GLY A 266 -10.70 -16.38 -18.47
N ARG A 267 -11.68 -15.72 -19.09
CA ARG A 267 -11.49 -14.45 -19.80
C ARG A 267 -11.40 -13.29 -18.83
N VAL A 268 -10.60 -12.30 -19.19
CA VAL A 268 -10.61 -10.98 -18.58
C VAL A 268 -11.43 -10.04 -19.47
N ALA A 269 -12.42 -9.37 -18.88
CA ALA A 269 -13.24 -8.37 -19.58
C ALA A 269 -13.05 -6.97 -18.98
N ALA A 270 -13.06 -5.96 -19.84
CA ALA A 270 -13.04 -4.54 -19.45
C ALA A 270 -14.30 -3.83 -19.96
N PRO A 271 -15.49 -4.12 -19.41
CA PRO A 271 -16.72 -3.49 -19.86
C PRO A 271 -16.73 -1.99 -19.54
N GLU A 272 -17.33 -1.19 -20.43
CA GLU A 272 -17.46 0.27 -20.26
C GLU A 272 -16.11 0.95 -19.94
N PRO A 273 -15.04 0.75 -20.75
CA PRO A 273 -13.76 1.40 -20.48
C PRO A 273 -13.95 2.92 -20.50
N LEU A 274 -13.31 3.62 -19.55
CA LEU A 274 -13.37 5.07 -19.51
C LEU A 274 -12.66 5.68 -20.72
N THR A 275 -13.08 6.89 -21.10
CA THR A 275 -12.47 7.64 -22.22
C THR A 275 -11.33 8.55 -21.79
N GLU A 276 -11.19 8.78 -20.49
CA GLU A 276 -10.18 9.63 -19.88
C GLU A 276 -9.75 9.07 -18.51
N PRO A 277 -8.56 9.46 -18.01
CA PRO A 277 -8.12 9.08 -16.68
C PRO A 277 -9.08 9.56 -15.59
N VAL A 278 -9.23 8.75 -14.55
CA VAL A 278 -9.93 9.16 -13.33
C VAL A 278 -9.10 10.22 -12.61
N GLU A 279 -9.71 11.36 -12.28
CA GLU A 279 -9.06 12.40 -11.49
C GLU A 279 -8.92 11.96 -10.02
N LEU A 280 -7.69 12.00 -9.50
CA LEU A 280 -7.37 11.60 -8.14
C LEU A 280 -6.88 12.82 -7.34
N PRO A 281 -7.59 13.26 -6.30
CA PRO A 281 -7.32 14.55 -5.63
C PRO A 281 -5.98 14.61 -4.88
N PHE A 282 -5.34 13.47 -4.61
CA PHE A 282 -4.12 13.39 -3.81
C PHE A 282 -2.86 13.03 -4.60
N HIS A 283 -2.98 12.70 -5.89
CA HIS A 283 -1.84 12.28 -6.71
C HIS A 283 -1.58 13.32 -7.79
N ARG A 284 -0.34 13.81 -7.87
CA ARG A 284 0.02 14.74 -8.95
C ARG A 284 -0.22 14.02 -10.29
N PRO A 285 -0.97 14.63 -11.24
CA PRO A 285 -1.12 14.06 -12.57
C PRO A 285 0.26 13.91 -13.22
N ARG A 286 0.40 12.90 -14.10
CA ARG A 286 1.55 12.84 -15.01
C ARG A 286 1.60 14.19 -15.74
N THR A 287 2.65 14.99 -15.51
CA THR A 287 3.10 15.87 -16.57
C THR A 287 3.57 14.93 -17.66
N SER A 288 2.86 14.89 -18.79
CA SER A 288 3.29 14.14 -19.97
C SER A 288 4.78 14.40 -20.24
N PRO A 289 5.57 13.40 -20.65
CA PRO A 289 6.93 13.65 -21.14
C PRO A 289 6.91 14.64 -22.30
#